data_AF-A0A8X6U7D5-F1
#
_entry.id   AF-A0A8X6U7D5-F1
#
_cell.length_a   1.000
_cell.length_b   1.000
_cell.length_c   1.000
_cell.angle_alpha   90.00
_cell.angle_beta   90.00
_cell.angle_gamma   90.00
#
_symmetry.space_group_name_H-M   'P 1'
#
loop_
_entity.id
_entity.type
_entity.pdbx_description
1 polymer ?
#
loop_
_entity_poly.entity_id
_entity_poly.type
_entity_poly.pdbx_seq_one_letter_code
_entity_poly.pdbx_strand_id
1 'polypeptide(L)'
;GVNQLQYMQKKTLSKIKFRSQYSQRKSVRREIAHQTEERASGNEQSRQRMAQIRAEETAEQHATRLEDARLRVRQSRSATSNVLRSQQREHNRLQIYERRQQGKAYQPYNRLAFRYNPSEDYCLSRHVLIGTMTVVCPYCKALKFSGETKGMCCAPGKTKLSQLKEPPEPLKKTLLAGYTDGADGYNFSVKMANPVNGEETNRKCSAMNYYSYGLMV
;
A
#
# COMPACT_ATOMS: atom_id res chain seq x y z
N GLY A 1 21.04 -27.52 76.60
CA GLY A 1 19.96 -27.42 75.59
C GLY A 1 20.07 -26.18 74.69
N VAL A 2 20.08 -24.98 75.27
CA VAL A 2 19.89 -23.70 74.53
C VAL A 2 21.03 -23.34 73.56
N ASN A 3 22.29 -23.57 73.92
CA ASN A 3 23.45 -23.25 73.07
C ASN A 3 23.51 -24.08 71.77
N GLN A 4 23.05 -25.33 71.82
CA GLN A 4 23.09 -26.23 70.67
C GLN A 4 21.99 -25.89 69.64
N LEU A 5 20.81 -25.47 70.12
CA LEU A 5 19.73 -24.94 69.29
C LEU A 5 20.13 -23.62 68.61
N GLN A 6 20.74 -22.69 69.35
CA GLN A 6 21.26 -21.44 68.78
C GLN A 6 22.35 -21.69 67.73
N TYR A 7 23.25 -22.65 67.96
CA TYR A 7 24.28 -23.03 66.99
C TYR A 7 23.67 -23.58 65.69
N MET A 8 22.68 -24.45 65.80
CA MET A 8 21.97 -25.03 64.64
C MET A 8 21.19 -23.95 63.86
N GLN A 9 20.54 -23.01 64.54
CA GLN A 9 19.86 -21.87 63.91
C GLN A 9 20.83 -20.93 63.18
N LYS A 10 21.99 -20.62 63.78
CA LYS A 10 23.03 -19.82 63.11
C LYS A 10 23.58 -20.53 61.86
N LYS A 11 23.74 -21.86 61.90
CA LYS A 11 24.21 -22.66 60.77
C LYS A 11 23.19 -22.74 59.63
N THR A 12 21.89 -22.83 59.92
CA THR A 12 20.82 -22.81 58.90
C THR A 12 20.69 -21.44 58.26
N LEU A 13 20.70 -20.36 59.04
CA LEU A 13 20.68 -18.99 58.53
C LEU A 13 21.88 -18.68 57.63
N SER A 14 23.08 -19.16 58.00
CA SER A 14 24.29 -19.04 57.17
C SER A 14 24.14 -19.76 55.82
N LYS A 15 23.60 -20.99 55.81
CA LYS A 15 23.31 -21.73 54.56
C LYS A 15 22.28 -21.03 53.67
N ILE A 16 21.23 -20.45 54.26
CA ILE A 16 20.21 -19.70 53.53
C ILE A 16 20.82 -18.44 52.90
N LYS A 17 21.62 -17.68 53.65
CA LYS A 17 22.33 -16.50 53.15
C LYS A 17 23.29 -16.85 52.00
N PHE A 18 24.06 -17.93 52.13
CA PHE A 18 24.97 -18.40 51.08
C PHE A 18 24.22 -18.80 49.80
N ARG A 19 23.11 -19.55 49.92
CA ARG A 19 22.26 -19.92 48.77
C ARG A 19 21.64 -18.70 48.09
N SER A 20 21.19 -17.72 48.87
CA SER A 20 20.64 -16.45 48.37
C SER A 20 21.68 -15.65 47.59
N GLN A 21 22.89 -15.46 48.15
CA GLN A 21 23.99 -14.77 47.48
C GLN A 21 24.46 -15.50 46.22
N TYR A 22 24.55 -16.83 46.25
CA TYR A 22 24.89 -17.62 45.05
C TYR A 22 23.85 -17.44 43.95
N SER A 23 22.57 -17.45 44.31
CA SER A 23 21.46 -17.21 43.37
C SER A 23 21.55 -15.80 42.75
N GLN A 24 21.78 -14.77 43.57
CA GLN A 24 21.95 -13.38 43.11
C GLN A 24 23.17 -13.20 42.22
N ARG A 25 24.33 -13.77 42.58
CA ARG A 25 25.53 -13.72 41.71
C ARG A 25 25.28 -14.42 40.38
N LYS A 26 24.51 -15.52 40.38
CA LYS A 26 24.12 -16.22 39.17
C LYS A 26 23.11 -15.42 38.33
N SER A 27 22.19 -14.66 38.94
CA SER A 27 21.26 -13.78 38.20
C SER A 27 21.98 -12.58 37.60
N VAL A 28 22.82 -11.89 38.37
CA VAL A 28 23.63 -10.76 37.88
C VAL A 28 24.56 -11.20 36.75
N ARG A 29 25.19 -12.37 36.85
CA ARG A 29 26.00 -12.94 35.76
C ARG A 29 25.17 -13.21 34.49
N ARG A 30 23.90 -13.62 34.63
CA ARG A 30 22.99 -13.82 33.49
C ARG A 30 22.55 -12.49 32.87
N GLU A 31 22.32 -11.46 33.68
CA GLU A 31 21.96 -10.11 33.22
C GLU A 31 23.12 -9.45 32.47
N ILE A 32 24.34 -9.51 33.02
CA ILE A 32 25.55 -9.04 32.35
C ILE A 32 25.73 -9.78 31.03
N ALA A 33 25.60 -11.12 31.03
CA ALA A 33 25.68 -11.90 29.79
C ALA A 33 24.55 -11.57 28.79
N HIS A 34 23.39 -11.08 29.23
CA HIS A 34 22.30 -10.66 28.34
C HIS A 34 22.62 -9.33 27.63
N GLN A 35 23.49 -8.50 28.21
CA GLN A 35 23.85 -7.18 27.69
C GLN A 35 25.13 -7.17 26.86
N THR A 36 25.84 -8.31 26.73
CA THR A 36 27.07 -8.35 25.92
C THR A 36 26.78 -8.36 24.43
N GLU A 37 27.49 -7.50 23.69
CA GLU A 37 27.48 -7.48 22.22
C GLU A 37 27.88 -8.84 21.62
N GLU A 38 28.75 -9.59 22.30
CA GLU A 38 29.11 -10.97 21.92
C GLU A 38 27.90 -11.91 21.88
N ARG A 39 26.94 -11.76 22.81
CA ARG A 39 25.71 -12.55 22.79
C ARG A 39 24.76 -12.07 21.70
N ALA A 40 24.69 -10.77 21.44
CA ALA A 40 23.90 -10.24 20.33
C ALA A 40 24.44 -10.74 18.97
N SER A 41 25.76 -10.73 18.80
CA SER A 41 26.48 -11.28 17.64
C SER A 41 26.28 -12.79 17.49
N GLY A 42 26.43 -13.57 18.57
CA GLY A 42 26.18 -15.01 18.55
C GLY A 42 24.72 -15.38 18.24
N ASN A 43 23.76 -14.61 18.75
CA ASN A 43 22.35 -14.75 18.40
C ASN A 43 22.10 -14.42 16.92
N GLU A 44 22.77 -13.40 16.38
CA GLU A 44 22.66 -13.04 14.97
C GLU A 44 23.26 -14.12 14.07
N GLN A 45 24.44 -14.64 14.39
CA GLN A 45 25.03 -15.77 13.67
C GLN A 45 24.14 -17.01 13.72
N SER A 46 23.50 -17.28 14.86
CA SER A 46 22.53 -18.37 15.00
C SER A 46 21.28 -18.13 14.15
N ARG A 47 20.78 -16.90 14.09
CA ARG A 47 19.67 -16.50 13.21
C ARG A 47 20.03 -16.72 11.74
N GLN A 48 21.22 -16.30 11.32
CA GLN A 48 21.72 -16.44 9.95
C GLN A 48 21.88 -17.91 9.57
N ARG A 49 22.49 -18.73 10.44
CA ARG A 49 22.60 -20.18 10.23
C ARG A 49 21.23 -20.85 10.06
N MET A 50 20.26 -20.51 10.91
CA MET A 50 18.89 -21.04 10.79
C MET A 50 18.13 -20.51 9.56
N ALA A 51 18.49 -19.31 9.06
CA ALA A 51 17.93 -18.79 7.82
C ALA A 51 18.49 -19.56 6.61
N GLN A 52 19.79 -19.85 6.58
CA GLN A 52 20.44 -20.67 5.55
C GLN A 52 19.84 -22.09 5.50
N ILE A 53 19.73 -22.77 6.64
CA ILE A 53 19.10 -24.10 6.71
C ILE A 53 17.65 -24.07 6.19
N ARG A 54 16.88 -23.02 6.50
CA ARG A 54 15.50 -22.87 5.99
C ARG A 54 15.44 -22.55 4.49
N ALA A 55 16.47 -21.93 3.94
CA ALA A 55 16.54 -21.63 2.50
C ALA A 55 16.90 -22.88 1.67
N GLU A 56 17.68 -23.78 2.25
CA GLU A 56 18.10 -25.06 1.64
C GLU A 56 17.12 -26.22 1.94
N GLU A 57 16.05 -25.95 2.69
CA GLU A 57 15.06 -26.94 3.13
C GLU A 57 14.26 -27.50 1.94
N THR A 58 14.13 -28.83 1.85
CA THR A 58 13.27 -29.45 0.85
C THR A 58 11.78 -29.29 1.20
N ALA A 59 10.89 -29.44 0.22
CA ALA A 59 9.45 -29.30 0.45
C ALA A 59 8.91 -30.26 1.53
N GLU A 60 9.43 -31.48 1.60
CA GLU A 60 9.04 -32.49 2.59
C GLU A 60 9.52 -32.14 4.01
N GLN A 61 10.77 -31.67 4.12
CA GLN A 61 11.33 -31.19 5.39
C GLN A 61 10.55 -29.97 5.90
N HIS A 62 10.22 -29.04 4.98
CA HIS A 62 9.40 -27.87 5.28
C HIS A 62 8.01 -28.26 5.78
N ALA A 63 7.36 -29.22 5.15
CA ALA A 63 6.05 -29.73 5.56
C ALA A 63 6.11 -30.37 6.96
N THR A 64 7.12 -31.20 7.21
CA THR A 64 7.33 -31.87 8.50
C THR A 64 7.57 -30.86 9.62
N ARG A 65 8.45 -29.87 9.40
CA ARG A 65 8.73 -28.81 10.37
C ARG A 65 7.48 -27.98 10.67
N LEU A 66 6.65 -27.70 9.67
CA LEU A 66 5.41 -26.95 9.87
C LEU A 66 4.41 -27.76 10.71
N GLU A 67 4.31 -29.07 10.49
CA GLU A 67 3.44 -29.94 11.26
C GLU A 67 3.92 -30.09 12.71
N ASP A 68 5.22 -30.26 12.93
CA ASP A 68 5.81 -30.22 14.27
C ASP A 68 5.56 -28.89 15.00
N ALA A 69 5.66 -27.77 14.28
CA ALA A 69 5.35 -26.46 14.83
C ALA A 69 3.86 -26.35 15.23
N ARG A 70 2.95 -26.88 14.43
CA ARG A 70 1.51 -26.94 14.75
C ARG A 70 1.25 -27.79 15.99
N LEU A 71 1.88 -28.96 16.09
CA LEU A 71 1.76 -29.86 17.25
C LEU A 71 2.27 -29.19 18.53
N ARG A 72 3.44 -28.54 18.50
CA ARG A 72 3.98 -27.79 19.64
C ARG A 72 3.04 -26.68 20.10
N VAL A 73 2.48 -25.91 19.17
CA VAL A 73 1.52 -24.84 19.50
C VAL A 73 0.25 -25.44 20.11
N ARG A 74 -0.25 -26.56 19.58
CA ARG A 74 -1.44 -27.25 20.11
C ARG A 74 -1.21 -27.72 21.55
N GLN A 75 -0.08 -28.37 21.82
CA GLN A 75 0.28 -28.86 23.15
C GLN A 75 0.47 -27.71 24.15
N SER A 76 1.13 -26.63 23.74
CA SER A 76 1.28 -25.43 24.57
C SER A 76 -0.09 -24.80 24.88
N ARG A 77 -0.97 -24.71 23.88
CA ARG A 77 -2.34 -24.22 24.07
C ARG A 77 -3.16 -25.10 25.01
N SER A 78 -3.02 -26.42 24.98
CA SER A 78 -3.75 -27.29 25.92
C SER A 78 -3.19 -27.22 27.34
N ALA A 79 -1.88 -27.01 27.50
CA ALA A 79 -1.21 -26.94 28.80
C ALA A 79 -1.36 -25.60 29.54
N THR A 80 -1.74 -24.51 28.84
CA THR A 80 -1.88 -23.17 29.45
C THR A 80 -3.19 -23.02 30.22
N SER A 81 -3.16 -22.36 31.38
CA SER A 81 -4.36 -22.01 32.16
C SER A 81 -5.30 -21.06 31.40
N ASN A 82 -6.61 -21.13 31.66
CA ASN A 82 -7.62 -20.27 31.04
C ASN A 82 -7.35 -18.76 31.23
N VAL A 83 -6.80 -18.37 32.38
CA VAL A 83 -6.46 -16.96 32.68
C VAL A 83 -5.36 -16.44 31.75
N LEU A 84 -4.28 -17.20 31.58
CA LEU A 84 -3.19 -16.85 30.67
C LEU A 84 -3.65 -16.81 29.21
N ARG A 85 -4.58 -17.71 28.82
CA ARG A 85 -5.20 -17.68 27.50
C ARG A 85 -6.03 -16.41 27.29
N SER A 86 -6.75 -15.93 28.31
CA SER A 86 -7.52 -14.69 28.24
C SER A 86 -6.61 -13.47 28.06
N GLN A 87 -5.57 -13.36 28.88
CA GLN A 87 -4.59 -12.28 28.80
C GLN A 87 -3.90 -12.22 27.43
N GLN A 88 -3.50 -13.38 26.87
CA GLN A 88 -2.90 -13.43 25.54
C GLN A 88 -3.87 -12.98 24.43
N ARG A 89 -5.16 -13.31 24.55
CA ARG A 89 -6.18 -12.86 23.59
C ARG A 89 -6.36 -11.35 23.65
N GLU A 90 -6.41 -10.77 24.83
CA GLU A 90 -6.49 -9.32 25.01
C GLU A 90 -5.26 -8.60 24.47
N HIS A 91 -4.06 -9.09 24.77
CA HIS A 91 -2.82 -8.56 24.22
C HIS A 91 -2.81 -8.60 22.68
N ASN A 92 -3.19 -9.72 22.08
CA ASN A 92 -3.30 -9.85 20.62
C ASN A 92 -4.35 -8.89 20.04
N ARG A 93 -5.48 -8.69 20.74
CA ARG A 93 -6.53 -7.73 20.33
C ARG A 93 -5.99 -6.31 20.30
N LEU A 94 -5.25 -5.90 21.32
CA LEU A 94 -4.62 -4.58 21.41
C LEU A 94 -3.57 -4.39 20.31
N GLN A 95 -2.70 -5.37 20.08
CA GLN A 95 -1.68 -5.31 19.03
C GLN A 95 -2.29 -5.17 17.62
N ILE A 96 -3.40 -5.85 17.33
CA ILE A 96 -4.12 -5.71 16.05
C ILE A 96 -4.71 -4.31 15.93
N TYR A 97 -5.28 -3.78 17.01
CA TYR A 97 -5.81 -2.42 17.04
C TYR A 97 -4.70 -1.41 16.78
N GLU A 98 -3.57 -1.49 17.49
CA GLU A 98 -2.41 -0.62 17.30
C GLU A 98 -1.85 -0.70 15.88
N ARG A 99 -1.68 -1.90 15.33
CA ARG A 99 -1.23 -2.07 13.94
C ARG A 99 -2.19 -1.41 12.95
N ARG A 100 -3.50 -1.49 13.19
CA ARG A 100 -4.52 -0.81 12.37
C ARG A 100 -4.47 0.70 12.54
N GLN A 101 -4.18 1.22 13.73
CA GLN A 101 -3.99 2.66 13.94
C GLN A 101 -2.71 3.16 13.28
N GLN A 102 -1.59 2.44 13.41
CA GLN A 102 -0.32 2.76 12.75
C GLN A 102 -0.43 2.64 11.23
N GLY A 103 -1.21 1.69 10.72
CA GLY A 103 -1.55 1.56 9.30
C GLY A 103 -2.39 2.70 8.72
N LYS A 104 -2.86 3.67 9.54
CA LYS A 104 -3.50 4.91 9.07
C LYS A 104 -2.51 5.99 8.65
N ALA A 105 -1.21 5.78 8.82
CA ALA A 105 -0.16 6.70 8.36
C ALA A 105 -0.10 6.83 6.82
N TYR A 106 -0.86 6.02 6.09
CA TYR A 106 -1.08 6.18 4.65
C TYR A 106 -2.58 6.36 4.40
N GLN A 107 -3.11 7.54 4.73
CA GLN A 107 -4.37 7.98 4.13
C GLN A 107 -4.07 8.26 2.65
N PRO A 108 -4.66 7.50 1.70
CA PRO A 108 -4.48 7.84 0.31
C PRO A 108 -5.16 9.19 0.10
N TYR A 109 -4.40 10.20 -0.31
CA TYR A 109 -4.86 11.55 -0.70
C TYR A 109 -5.99 11.53 -1.76
N ASN A 110 -6.33 10.34 -2.27
CA ASN A 110 -7.50 10.04 -3.06
C ASN A 110 -8.77 10.57 -2.38
N ARG A 111 -9.44 11.52 -3.03
CA ARG A 111 -10.71 12.14 -2.62
C ARG A 111 -10.64 13.13 -1.46
N LEU A 112 -9.47 13.66 -1.09
CA LEU A 112 -9.40 14.76 -0.12
C LEU A 112 -10.26 15.98 -0.52
N ALA A 113 -10.39 16.24 -1.82
CA ALA A 113 -11.29 17.27 -2.33
C ALA A 113 -12.76 17.11 -1.86
N PHE A 114 -13.21 15.88 -1.57
CA PHE A 114 -14.57 15.59 -1.10
C PHE A 114 -14.70 15.58 0.44
N ARG A 115 -13.60 15.79 1.17
CA ARG A 115 -13.55 15.80 2.63
C ARG A 115 -12.92 17.09 3.14
N TYR A 116 -13.37 18.22 2.60
CA TYR A 116 -12.90 19.53 3.03
C TYR A 116 -13.17 19.75 4.52
N ASN A 117 -12.12 20.06 5.28
CA ASN A 117 -12.18 20.41 6.70
C ASN A 117 -11.72 21.86 6.88
N PRO A 118 -12.61 22.82 7.18
CA PRO A 118 -12.26 24.24 7.31
C PRO A 118 -11.22 24.55 8.40
N SER A 119 -11.04 23.64 9.36
CA SER A 119 -10.08 23.80 10.46
C SER A 119 -8.64 23.43 10.07
N GLU A 120 -8.42 22.89 8.87
CA GLU A 120 -7.10 22.55 8.34
C GLU A 120 -6.55 23.67 7.47
N ASP A 121 -5.30 24.06 7.73
CA ASP A 121 -4.57 24.99 6.86
C ASP A 121 -3.97 24.24 5.65
N TYR A 122 -4.78 24.10 4.61
CA TYR A 122 -4.38 23.45 3.37
C TYR A 122 -3.29 24.19 2.61
N CYS A 123 -3.09 25.50 2.85
CA CYS A 123 -2.05 26.29 2.18
C CYS A 123 -0.64 25.83 2.58
N LEU A 124 -0.49 25.28 3.79
CA LEU A 124 0.77 24.74 4.30
C LEU A 124 0.99 23.25 3.96
N SER A 125 0.01 22.60 3.32
CA SER A 125 0.10 21.18 3.01
C SER A 125 1.03 20.90 1.83
N ARG A 126 2.08 20.11 2.06
CA ARG A 126 2.98 19.60 1.00
C ARG A 126 2.26 18.81 -0.12
N HIS A 127 1.03 18.37 0.14
CA HIS A 127 0.24 17.53 -0.76
C HIS A 127 -0.82 18.31 -1.54
N VAL A 128 -1.12 19.57 -1.18
CA VAL A 128 -2.05 20.46 -1.90
C VAL A 128 -1.22 21.48 -2.67
N LEU A 129 -0.60 21.02 -3.75
CA LEU A 129 0.20 21.87 -4.64
C LEU A 129 -0.71 22.57 -5.66
N ILE A 130 -1.52 23.51 -5.19
CA ILE A 130 -2.17 24.47 -6.09
C ILE A 130 -1.07 25.45 -6.51
N GLY A 131 -0.42 25.15 -7.64
CA GLY A 131 0.67 25.97 -8.17
C GLY A 131 0.21 27.37 -8.58
N THR A 132 1.13 28.23 -9.01
CA THR A 132 0.78 29.53 -9.62
C THR A 132 0.18 29.35 -11.01
N MET A 133 -0.78 30.19 -11.39
CA MET A 133 -1.38 30.21 -12.75
C MET A 133 -0.42 30.83 -13.77
N THR A 134 0.70 30.16 -14.06
CA THR A 134 1.73 30.66 -14.97
C THR A 134 1.65 30.06 -16.37
N VAL A 135 0.82 29.03 -16.56
CA VAL A 135 0.70 28.36 -17.86
C VAL A 135 -0.38 29.06 -18.68
N VAL A 136 -0.04 29.50 -19.89
CA VAL A 136 -1.03 30.07 -20.82
C VAL A 136 -1.73 28.94 -21.58
N CYS A 137 -3.06 28.96 -21.59
CA CYS A 137 -3.85 28.02 -22.38
C CYS A 137 -3.69 28.28 -23.89
N PRO A 138 -3.37 27.27 -24.71
CA PRO A 138 -3.20 27.45 -26.15
C PRO A 138 -4.50 27.84 -26.88
N TYR A 139 -5.66 27.47 -26.33
CA TYR A 139 -6.95 27.69 -26.99
C TYR A 139 -7.57 29.05 -26.63
N CYS A 140 -7.68 29.38 -25.33
CA CYS A 140 -8.35 30.60 -24.87
C CYS A 140 -7.39 31.72 -24.45
N LYS A 141 -6.07 31.46 -24.43
CA LYS A 141 -5.03 32.37 -23.90
C LYS A 141 -5.20 32.77 -22.43
N ALA A 142 -6.13 32.15 -21.69
CA ALA A 142 -6.23 32.36 -20.25
C ALA A 142 -5.04 31.74 -19.52
N LEU A 143 -4.65 32.32 -18.40
CA LEU A 143 -3.75 31.67 -17.46
C LEU A 143 -4.45 30.48 -16.81
N LYS A 144 -3.73 29.38 -16.63
CA LYS A 144 -4.22 28.13 -16.04
C LYS A 144 -3.18 27.52 -15.11
N PHE A 145 -3.62 26.60 -14.25
CA PHE A 145 -2.70 25.84 -13.41
C PHE A 145 -1.93 24.78 -14.23
N SER A 146 -0.71 24.46 -13.82
CA SER A 146 0.13 23.46 -14.51
C SER A 146 -0.49 22.06 -14.57
N GLY A 147 -1.29 21.69 -13.56
CA GLY A 147 -2.01 20.42 -13.48
C GLY A 147 -3.49 20.47 -13.87
N GLU A 148 -3.98 21.59 -14.40
CA GLU A 148 -5.39 21.74 -14.76
C GLU A 148 -5.75 20.86 -15.97
N THR A 149 -6.91 20.17 -15.88
CA THR A 149 -7.44 19.39 -17.00
C THR A 149 -7.65 20.28 -18.22
N LYS A 150 -7.24 19.79 -19.41
CA LYS A 150 -7.44 20.51 -20.68
C LYS A 150 -8.91 20.91 -20.83
N GLY A 151 -9.17 22.14 -21.25
CA GLY A 151 -10.52 22.63 -21.51
C GLY A 151 -11.24 23.25 -20.30
N MET A 152 -10.79 23.06 -19.06
CA MET A 152 -11.43 23.66 -17.88
C MET A 152 -11.42 25.20 -17.94
N CYS A 153 -10.26 25.81 -18.18
CA CYS A 153 -10.13 27.24 -18.49
C CYS A 153 -10.83 27.71 -19.79
N CYS A 154 -11.31 26.79 -20.64
CA CYS A 154 -11.97 27.09 -21.92
C CYS A 154 -13.49 26.91 -21.86
N ALA A 155 -14.01 26.21 -20.84
CA ALA A 155 -15.42 25.93 -20.63
C ALA A 155 -16.35 27.16 -20.70
N PRO A 156 -15.97 28.38 -20.22
CA PRO A 156 -16.83 29.55 -20.34
C PRO A 156 -16.86 30.18 -21.75
N GLY A 157 -16.38 29.50 -22.79
CA GLY A 157 -16.79 29.79 -24.17
C GLY A 157 -16.02 30.89 -24.92
N LYS A 158 -14.82 31.29 -24.46
CA LYS A 158 -13.99 32.28 -25.20
C LYS A 158 -13.11 31.68 -26.29
N THR A 159 -13.12 30.36 -26.46
CA THR A 159 -12.37 29.68 -27.53
C THR A 159 -13.18 29.71 -28.82
N LYS A 160 -12.78 30.57 -29.77
CA LYS A 160 -13.20 30.41 -31.17
C LYS A 160 -12.52 29.15 -31.71
N LEU A 161 -13.19 28.01 -31.62
CA LEU A 161 -12.78 26.80 -32.33
C LEU A 161 -12.86 27.09 -33.84
N SER A 162 -11.88 26.62 -34.61
CA SER A 162 -11.95 26.66 -36.07
C SER A 162 -13.23 25.99 -36.53
N GLN A 163 -13.94 26.59 -37.51
CA GLN A 163 -15.10 25.93 -38.11
C GLN A 163 -14.68 24.56 -38.64
N LEU A 164 -15.34 23.51 -38.17
CA LEU A 164 -15.15 22.16 -38.68
C LEU A 164 -15.46 22.20 -40.19
N LYS A 165 -14.58 21.60 -41.00
CA LYS A 165 -14.84 21.45 -42.44
C LYS A 165 -16.16 20.70 -42.61
N GLU A 166 -17.00 21.16 -43.53
CA GLU A 166 -18.24 20.46 -43.81
C GLU A 166 -17.93 19.02 -44.26
N PRO A 167 -18.61 18.01 -43.66
CA PRO A 167 -18.37 16.63 -44.00
C PRO A 167 -18.82 16.34 -45.44
N PRO A 168 -18.17 15.39 -46.14
CA PRO A 168 -18.51 15.03 -47.52
C PRO A 168 -19.98 14.57 -47.65
N GLU A 169 -20.54 14.71 -48.85
CA GLU A 169 -22.00 14.64 -49.10
C GLU A 169 -22.77 13.38 -48.66
N PRO A 170 -22.20 12.18 -48.42
CA PRO A 170 -22.99 11.13 -47.76
C PRO A 170 -23.16 11.33 -46.25
N LEU A 171 -22.20 11.98 -45.57
CA LEU A 171 -22.21 12.15 -44.11
C LEU A 171 -23.01 13.36 -43.65
N LYS A 172 -23.07 14.41 -44.48
CA LYS A 172 -23.84 15.63 -44.20
C LYS A 172 -25.32 15.33 -44.01
N LYS A 173 -25.91 14.46 -44.83
CA LYS A 173 -27.33 14.07 -44.73
C LYS A 173 -27.61 13.26 -43.46
N THR A 174 -26.79 12.26 -43.14
CA THR A 174 -27.03 11.38 -41.98
C THR A 174 -26.85 12.11 -40.65
N LEU A 175 -25.82 12.96 -40.53
CA LEU A 175 -25.50 13.61 -39.24
C LEU A 175 -26.27 14.89 -38.98
N LEU A 176 -26.51 15.73 -40.00
CA LEU A 176 -27.15 17.04 -39.80
C LEU A 176 -28.65 17.01 -40.09
N ALA A 177 -29.13 16.13 -40.97
CA ALA A 177 -30.53 16.12 -41.40
C ALA A 177 -31.37 15.01 -40.75
N GLY A 178 -30.76 14.09 -39.97
CA GLY A 178 -31.48 13.05 -39.23
C GLY A 178 -32.20 12.00 -40.10
N TYR A 179 -31.90 11.94 -41.39
CA TYR A 179 -32.49 10.94 -42.29
C TYR A 179 -31.79 9.60 -42.11
N THR A 180 -32.43 8.68 -41.40
CA THR A 180 -32.18 7.24 -41.50
C THR A 180 -33.30 6.63 -42.34
N ASP A 181 -33.19 6.74 -43.67
CA ASP A 181 -33.94 5.82 -44.52
C ASP A 181 -33.35 4.43 -44.21
N GLY A 182 -34.13 3.59 -43.54
CA GLY A 182 -33.71 2.33 -42.93
C GLY A 182 -33.21 1.29 -43.93
N ALA A 183 -32.06 1.55 -44.55
CA ALA A 183 -31.28 0.59 -45.28
C ALA A 183 -30.09 0.21 -44.41
N ASP A 184 -30.09 -1.05 -43.95
CA ASP A 184 -29.06 -1.70 -43.15
C ASP A 184 -27.76 -1.88 -43.94
N GLY A 185 -27.13 -0.76 -44.32
CA GLY A 185 -26.00 -0.73 -45.22
C GLY A 185 -25.18 0.52 -45.03
N TYR A 186 -24.62 0.74 -43.84
CA TYR A 186 -23.54 1.70 -43.62
C TYR A 186 -22.26 1.25 -44.35
N ASN A 187 -22.29 1.18 -45.68
CA ASN A 187 -21.15 0.90 -46.55
C ASN A 187 -20.63 2.21 -47.14
N PHE A 188 -20.01 3.05 -46.32
CA PHE A 188 -19.24 4.18 -46.85
C PHE A 188 -17.90 3.63 -47.37
N SER A 189 -17.69 3.75 -48.69
CA SER A 189 -16.43 3.36 -49.35
C SER A 189 -15.34 4.42 -49.16
N VAL A 190 -15.17 4.90 -47.93
CA VAL A 190 -14.10 5.85 -47.58
C VAL A 190 -12.85 5.05 -47.28
N LYS A 191 -11.80 5.23 -48.09
CA LYS A 191 -10.50 4.60 -47.88
C LYS A 191 -9.85 5.17 -46.63
N MET A 192 -9.21 4.31 -45.84
CA MET A 192 -8.50 4.71 -44.64
C MET A 192 -7.19 5.38 -45.01
N ALA A 193 -7.04 6.66 -44.65
CA ALA A 193 -5.76 7.34 -44.76
C ALA A 193 -4.81 6.86 -43.65
N ASN A 194 -3.55 6.62 -44.00
CA ASN A 194 -2.53 6.27 -43.02
C ASN A 194 -2.28 7.49 -42.11
N PRO A 195 -2.38 7.32 -40.77
CA PRO A 195 -2.32 8.43 -39.83
C PRO A 195 -0.96 9.15 -39.77
N VAL A 196 0.09 8.55 -40.31
CA VAL A 196 1.45 9.10 -40.26
C VAL A 196 1.80 9.93 -41.49
N ASN A 197 1.31 9.54 -42.67
CA ASN A 197 1.69 10.17 -43.95
C ASN A 197 0.51 10.63 -44.82
N GLY A 198 -0.74 10.36 -44.42
CA GLY A 198 -1.95 10.81 -45.11
C GLY A 198 -2.30 10.02 -46.38
N GLU A 199 -1.56 8.97 -46.73
CA GLU A 199 -1.80 8.19 -47.95
C GLU A 199 -3.01 7.27 -47.82
N GLU A 200 -3.84 7.20 -48.86
CA GLU A 200 -5.02 6.33 -48.89
C GLU A 200 -4.61 4.84 -48.94
N THR A 201 -5.11 4.06 -47.98
CA THR A 201 -4.95 2.61 -47.97
C THR A 201 -6.14 1.92 -48.62
N ASN A 202 -5.94 0.67 -49.07
CA ASN A 202 -7.02 -0.16 -49.63
C ASN A 202 -8.03 -0.67 -48.58
N ARG A 203 -7.87 -0.29 -47.30
CA ARG A 203 -8.79 -0.68 -46.23
C ARG A 203 -9.92 0.34 -46.12
N LYS A 204 -11.16 -0.14 -45.94
CA LYS A 204 -12.30 0.73 -45.68
C LYS A 204 -12.21 1.31 -44.27
N CYS A 205 -12.52 2.60 -44.11
CA CYS A 205 -12.73 3.20 -42.80
C CYS A 205 -13.95 2.56 -42.13
N SER A 206 -13.96 2.52 -40.79
CA SER A 206 -15.19 2.42 -40.01
C SER A 206 -15.71 3.84 -39.71
N ALA A 207 -17.01 4.03 -39.51
CA ALA A 207 -17.57 5.33 -39.14
C ALA A 207 -16.98 5.78 -37.80
N MET A 208 -16.79 4.82 -36.88
CA MET A 208 -16.10 5.01 -35.61
C MET A 208 -14.66 5.51 -35.80
N ASN A 209 -13.92 4.92 -36.75
CA ASN A 209 -12.54 5.32 -37.05
C ASN A 209 -12.47 6.70 -37.72
N TYR A 210 -13.47 7.11 -38.50
CA TYR A 210 -13.50 8.45 -39.10
C TYR A 210 -13.60 9.54 -38.02
N TYR A 211 -14.47 9.34 -37.01
CA TYR A 211 -14.66 10.32 -35.94
C TYR A 211 -13.58 10.27 -34.84
N SER A 212 -12.87 9.15 -34.66
CA SER A 212 -11.76 9.10 -33.70
C SER A 212 -10.62 10.05 -34.08
N TYR A 213 -10.38 10.26 -35.38
CA TYR A 213 -9.37 11.22 -35.85
C TYR A 213 -9.81 12.69 -35.75
N GLY A 214 -11.12 12.97 -35.77
CA GLY A 214 -11.65 14.33 -35.60
C GLY A 214 -11.67 14.82 -34.15
N LEU A 215 -11.60 13.90 -33.18
CA LEU A 215 -11.65 14.20 -31.74
C LEU A 215 -10.25 14.20 -31.07
N MET A 216 -9.18 13.91 -31.82
CA MET A 216 -7.79 13.90 -31.32
C MET A 216 -7.03 15.22 -31.57
N VAL A 217 -7.66 16.38 -31.33
CA VAL A 217 -6.99 17.70 -31.34
C VAL A 217 -7.25 18.45 -30.04
#